data_AF-A0A7X8Z6F9-F1
#
_entry.id   AF-A0A7X8Z6F9-F1
#
_cell.length_a   1.000
_cell.length_b   1.000
_cell.length_c   1.000
_cell.angle_alpha   90.00
_cell.angle_beta   90.00
_cell.angle_gamma   90.00
#
_symmetry.space_group_name_H-M   'P 1'
#
loop_
_entity.id
_entity.type
_entity.pdbx_description
1 polymer ?
#
loop_
_entity_poly.entity_id
_entity_poly.type
_entity_poly.pdbx_seq_one_letter_code
_entity_poly.pdbx_strand_id
1 'polypeptide(L)'
;MKWQVILLAFTTLFLAELGDKTQLAVFTLVTKCRAPLEVFLGSILALAAVTLIGVFFGDLITRYIPPFYLKLGAAFLFIGIGAFMLWQTIAEIPV
;
A
#
# COMPACT_ATOMS: atom_id res chain seq x y z
N MET A 1 21.91 16.13 -5.47
CA MET A 1 20.73 15.26 -5.27
C MET A 1 20.12 14.95 -6.63
N LYS A 2 19.86 13.68 -6.95
CA LYS A 2 19.21 13.31 -8.22
C LYS A 2 17.70 13.56 -8.10
N TRP A 3 17.26 14.79 -8.33
CA TRP A 3 15.85 15.21 -8.25
C TRP A 3 14.90 14.31 -9.06
N GLN A 4 15.42 13.71 -10.14
CA GLN A 4 14.74 12.71 -10.96
C GLN A 4 14.23 11.50 -10.14
N VAL A 5 14.99 11.04 -9.14
CA VAL A 5 14.61 9.88 -8.31
C VAL A 5 13.43 10.21 -7.41
N ILE A 6 13.40 11.43 -6.85
CA ILE A 6 12.29 11.89 -6.00
C ILE A 6 11.01 11.98 -6.83
N LEU A 7 11.07 12.62 -8.01
CA LEU A 7 9.92 12.78 -8.89
C LEU A 7 9.41 11.44 -9.41
N LEU A 8 10.30 10.52 -9.77
CA LEU A 8 9.93 9.18 -10.21
C LEU A 8 9.21 8.42 -9.09
N ALA A 9 9.81 8.36 -7.90
CA ALA A 9 9.22 7.68 -6.75
C ALA A 9 7.86 8.28 -6.39
N PHE A 10 7.77 9.61 -6.27
CA PHE A 10 6.52 10.30 -5.98
C PHE A 10 5.45 9.99 -7.01
N THR A 11 5.76 10.10 -8.31
CA THR A 11 4.77 9.88 -9.37
C THR A 11 4.31 8.42 -9.41
N THR A 12 5.24 7.46 -9.29
CA THR A 12 4.89 6.03 -9.26
C THR A 12 4.02 5.67 -8.07
N LEU A 13 4.38 6.12 -6.86
CA LEU A 13 3.59 5.89 -5.65
C LEU A 13 2.24 6.59 -5.72
N PHE A 14 2.22 7.84 -6.16
CA PHE A 14 0.97 8.60 -6.30
C PHE A 14 0.00 7.92 -7.26
N LEU A 15 0.47 7.50 -8.44
CA LEU A 15 -0.37 6.77 -9.41
C LEU A 15 -0.79 5.39 -8.88
N ALA A 16 0.09 4.67 -8.17
CA ALA A 16 -0.21 3.34 -7.65
C ALA A 16 -1.27 3.38 -6.53
N GLU A 17 -1.27 4.44 -5.71
CA GLU A 17 -2.15 4.59 -4.54
C GLU A 17 -3.41 5.41 -4.83
N LEU A 18 -3.55 5.99 -6.03
CA LEU A 18 -4.71 6.80 -6.42
C LEU A 18 -5.98 5.95 -6.45
N GLY A 19 -6.98 6.33 -5.64
CA GLY A 19 -8.27 5.66 -5.58
C GLY A 19 -8.29 4.38 -4.74
N ASP A 20 -7.27 4.14 -3.92
CA ASP A 20 -7.26 3.00 -3.01
C ASP A 20 -8.30 3.12 -1.87
N LYS A 21 -8.68 1.98 -1.29
CA LYS A 21 -9.58 1.85 -0.14
C LYS A 21 -9.16 2.71 1.04
N THR A 22 -7.86 2.90 1.26
CA THR A 22 -7.34 3.79 2.30
C THR A 22 -7.81 5.24 2.11
N GLN A 23 -7.89 5.75 0.87
CA GLN A 23 -8.39 7.10 0.58
C GLN A 23 -9.88 7.22 0.89
N LEU A 24 -10.69 6.22 0.55
CA LEU A 24 -12.12 6.17 0.91
C LEU A 24 -12.35 6.13 2.43
N ALA A 25 -11.49 5.43 3.17
CA ALA A 25 -11.51 5.42 4.61
C ALA A 25 -11.22 6.81 5.19
N VAL A 26 -10.20 7.52 4.66
CA VAL A 26 -9.89 8.90 5.04
C VAL A 26 -11.06 9.83 4.75
N PHE A 27 -11.69 9.76 3.57
CA PHE A 27 -12.89 10.55 3.26
C PHE A 27 -14.03 10.29 4.25
N THR A 28 -14.27 9.04 4.60
CA THR A 28 -15.29 8.65 5.59
C THR A 28 -14.95 9.19 6.99
N LEU A 29 -13.66 9.22 7.35
CA LEU A 29 -13.21 9.74 8.63
C LEU A 29 -13.40 11.26 8.71
N VAL A 30 -13.10 11.99 7.62
CA VAL A 30 -13.33 13.43 7.51
C VAL A 30 -14.82 13.76 7.66
N THR A 31 -15.71 13.02 7.00
CA THR A 31 -17.16 13.28 7.09
C THR A 31 -17.72 12.98 8.48
N LYS A 32 -17.20 11.98 9.18
CA LYS A 32 -17.62 11.62 10.55
C LYS A 32 -17.09 12.60 11.61
N CYS A 33 -15.79 12.91 11.58
CA CYS A 33 -15.14 13.73 12.60
C CYS A 33 -15.31 15.23 12.36
N ARG A 34 -15.66 15.65 11.12
CA ARG A 34 -15.76 17.06 10.70
C ARG A 34 -14.48 17.88 10.93
N ALA A 35 -13.34 17.21 11.03
CA ALA A 35 -12.03 17.80 11.33
C ALA A 35 -11.03 17.53 10.18
N PRO A 36 -11.16 18.20 9.03
CA PRO A 36 -10.41 17.86 7.81
C PRO A 36 -8.89 17.98 7.98
N LEU A 37 -8.41 18.99 8.72
CA LEU A 37 -6.97 19.22 8.91
C LEU A 37 -6.31 18.16 9.79
N GLU A 38 -6.96 17.76 10.88
CA GLU A 38 -6.45 16.75 11.81
C GLU A 38 -6.37 15.39 11.12
N VAL A 39 -7.42 15.03 10.38
CA VAL A 39 -7.48 13.78 9.63
C VAL A 39 -6.44 13.76 8.50
N PHE A 40 -6.23 14.90 7.82
CA PHE A 40 -5.21 15.04 6.78
C PHE A 40 -3.78 14.87 7.34
N LEU A 41 -3.47 15.50 8.47
CA LEU A 41 -2.16 15.35 9.11
C LEU A 41 -1.97 13.91 9.60
N GLY A 42 -3.00 13.32 10.22
CA GLY A 42 -2.97 11.94 10.67
C GLY A 42 -2.74 10.95 9.54
N SER A 43 -3.42 11.12 8.39
CA SER A 43 -3.28 10.23 7.24
C SER A 43 -1.89 10.34 6.59
N ILE A 44 -1.34 11.55 6.46
CA ILE A 44 0.02 11.74 5.95
C ILE A 44 1.05 11.10 6.89
N LEU A 45 0.93 11.31 8.19
CA LEU A 45 1.83 10.71 9.17
C LEU A 45 1.74 9.18 9.15
N ALA A 46 0.54 8.63 9.05
CA ALA A 46 0.33 7.19 8.93
C ALA A 46 0.97 6.62 7.65
N LEU A 47 0.75 7.28 6.50
CA LEU A 47 1.34 6.87 5.22
C LEU A 47 2.88 6.94 5.26
N ALA A 48 3.43 8.03 5.80
CA ALA A 48 4.87 8.19 5.97
C ALA A 48 5.46 7.11 6.87
N ALA A 49 4.79 6.81 8.00
CA ALA A 49 5.23 5.77 8.92
C ALA A 49 5.21 4.38 8.29
N VAL A 50 4.10 3.99 7.65
CA VAL A 50 3.98 2.71 6.94
C VAL A 50 5.03 2.58 5.84
N THR A 51 5.25 3.64 5.06
CA THR A 51 6.25 3.63 3.99
C THR A 51 7.66 3.49 4.55
N LEU A 52 7.97 4.22 5.62
CA LEU A 52 9.28 4.16 6.27
C LEU A 52 9.56 2.77 6.83
N ILE A 53 8.58 2.16 7.51
CA ILE A 53 8.67 0.78 8.00
C ILE A 53 8.88 -0.17 6.82
N GLY A 54 8.08 -0.07 5.75
CA GLY A 54 8.19 -0.92 4.57
C GLY A 54 9.55 -0.84 3.89
N VAL A 55 10.10 0.37 3.70
CA VAL A 55 11.42 0.58 3.11
C VAL A 55 12.52 0.06 4.03
N PHE A 56 12.43 0.30 5.35
CA PHE A 56 13.43 -0.17 6.31
C PHE A 56 13.51 -1.70 6.34
N PHE A 57 12.37 -2.39 6.45
CA PHE A 57 12.34 -3.86 6.41
C PHE A 57 12.71 -4.40 5.03
N GLY A 58 12.29 -3.74 3.94
CA GLY A 58 12.68 -4.12 2.59
C GLY A 58 14.19 -4.07 2.38
N ASP A 59 14.85 -2.99 2.82
CA ASP A 59 16.32 -2.87 2.76
C ASP A 59 17.00 -3.94 3.64
N LEU A 60 16.50 -4.16 4.85
CA LEU A 60 17.05 -5.17 5.75
C LEU A 60 16.96 -6.58 5.13
N ILE A 61 15.81 -6.96 4.60
CA ILE A 61 15.58 -8.30 4.05
C ILE A 61 16.42 -8.53 2.78
N THR A 62 16.52 -7.53 1.91
CA THR A 62 17.29 -7.63 0.65
C THR A 62 18.79 -7.77 0.87
N ARG A 63 19.32 -7.40 2.05
CA ARG A 63 20.72 -7.67 2.43
C ARG A 63 21.00 -9.14 2.73
N TYR A 64 20.01 -9.89 3.22
CA TYR A 64 20.18 -11.28 3.63
C TYR A 64 19.58 -12.28 2.63
N ILE A 65 18.56 -11.88 1.87
CA ILE A 65 17.83 -12.76 0.96
C ILE A 65 18.07 -12.31 -0.50
N PRO A 66 18.52 -13.21 -1.40
CA PRO A 66 18.67 -12.89 -2.80
C PRO A 66 17.35 -12.41 -3.43
N PRO A 67 17.38 -11.38 -4.30
CA PRO A 67 16.17 -10.80 -4.92
C PRO A 67 15.28 -11.81 -5.65
N PHE A 68 15.86 -12.91 -6.14
CA PHE A 68 15.13 -13.97 -6.83
C PHE A 68 14.08 -14.62 -5.91
N TYR A 69 14.46 -14.98 -4.69
CA TYR A 69 13.54 -15.63 -3.74
C TYR A 69 12.47 -14.66 -3.25
N LEU A 70 12.80 -13.38 -3.09
CA LEU A 70 11.82 -12.35 -2.73
C LEU A 70 10.76 -12.18 -3.82
N LYS A 71 11.16 -12.12 -5.09
CA LYS A 71 10.22 -12.05 -6.22
C LYS A 71 9.34 -13.29 -6.31
N LEU A 72 9.92 -14.47 -6.13
CA LEU A 72 9.18 -15.72 -6.16
C LEU A 72 8.15 -15.80 -5.03
N GLY A 73 8.54 -15.42 -3.81
CA GLY A 73 7.64 -15.33 -2.66
C GLY A 73 6.50 -14.34 -2.88
N ALA A 74 6.81 -13.13 -3.38
CA ALA A 74 5.80 -12.13 -3.70
C ALA A 74 4.81 -12.62 -4.77
N ALA A 75 5.30 -13.31 -5.81
CA ALA A 75 4.44 -13.88 -6.86
C ALA A 75 3.46 -14.92 -6.29
N PHE A 76 3.94 -15.86 -5.48
CA PHE A 76 3.07 -16.85 -4.84
C PHE A 76 2.06 -16.21 -3.87
N LEU A 77 2.49 -15.22 -3.09
CA LEU A 77 1.61 -14.49 -2.19
C LEU A 77 0.50 -13.76 -2.97
N PHE A 78 0.87 -13.09 -4.07
CA PHE A 78 -0.07 -12.34 -4.90
C PHE A 78 -1.10 -13.27 -5.57
N ILE A 79 -0.65 -14.40 -6.13
CA ILE A 79 -1.54 -15.41 -6.71
C ILE A 79 -2.44 -16.01 -5.62
N GLY A 80 -1.89 -16.32 -4.44
CA GLY A 80 -2.64 -16.88 -3.32
C GLY A 80 -3.74 -15.95 -2.83
N ILE A 81 -3.42 -14.67 -2.60
CA ILE A 81 -4.40 -13.65 -2.20
C ILE A 81 -5.44 -13.44 -3.29
N GLY A 82 -5.02 -13.38 -4.55
CA GLY A 82 -5.94 -13.22 -5.69
C GLY A 82 -6.91 -14.40 -5.82
N ALA A 83 -6.42 -15.64 -5.72
CA ALA A 83 -7.24 -16.84 -5.72
C ALA A 83 -8.21 -16.88 -4.52
N PHE A 84 -7.73 -16.48 -3.33
CA PHE A 84 -8.57 -16.39 -2.15
C PHE A 84 -9.70 -15.36 -2.31
N MET A 85 -9.41 -14.16 -2.83
CA MET A 85 -10.43 -13.14 -3.10
C MET A 85 -11.44 -13.60 -4.15
N LEU A 86 -11.00 -14.29 -5.21
CA LEU A 86 -11.90 -14.87 -6.20
C LEU A 86 -12.82 -15.93 -5.59
N TRP A 87 -12.26 -16.83 -4.79
CA TRP A 87 -13.04 -17.85 -4.08
C TRP A 87 -14.09 -17.22 -3.17
N GLN A 88 -13.71 -16.23 -2.37
CA GLN A 88 -14.64 -15.53 -1.48
C GLN A 88 -15.77 -14.87 -2.27
N THR A 89 -15.44 -14.19 -3.36
CA THR A 89 -16.44 -13.52 -4.20
C THR A 89 -17.42 -14.52 -4.82
N ILE A 90 -16.94 -15.67 -5.31
CA ILE A 90 -17.80 -16.72 -5.88
C ILE A 90 -18.69 -17.35 -4.80
N ALA A 91 -18.16 -17.57 -3.59
CA ALA A 91 -18.91 -18.15 -2.49
C ALA A 91 -19.99 -17.21 -1.90
N GLU A 92 -19.78 -15.89 -1.98
CA GLU A 92 -20.75 -14.87 -1.55
C GLU A 92 -21.85 -14.60 -2.57
N ILE A 93 -21.70 -15.00 -3.84
CA ILE A 93 -22.76 -14.89 -4.85
C ILE A 93 -23.83 -15.96 -4.53
N PRO A 94 -25.05 -15.58 -4.10
CA PRO A 94 -26.13 -16.52 -3.96
C PRO A 94 -26.60 -16.88 -5.37
N VAL A 95 -26.39 -18.14 -5.78
CA VAL A 95 -27.01 -18.72 -6.98
C VAL A 95 -28.49 -18.92 -6.75
#